data_AF-A0A6A6LPE2-F1
#
_entry.id   AF-A0A6A6LPE2-F1
#
_cell.length_a   1.000
_cell.length_b   1.000
_cell.length_c   1.000
_cell.angle_alpha   90.00
_cell.angle_beta   90.00
_cell.angle_gamma   90.00
#
_symmetry.space_group_name_H-M   'P 1'
#
loop_
_entity.id
_entity.type
_entity.pdbx_description
1 polymer ?
#
loop_
_entity_poly.entity_id
_entity_poly.type
_entity_poly.pdbx_seq_one_letter_code
_entity_poly.pdbx_strand_id
1 'polypeptide(L)' 'MADFCRRTVSTIWHYHGGCVVGKVVDRDYHVNGIGALRVVDGSTFSVSPGTNPQATLMMMGRYVGLKMIRDRMKYK' A
#
# COMPACT_ATOMS: atom_id res chain seq x y z
N MET A 1 33.17 -3.67 4.61
CA MET A 1 31.71 -3.97 4.57
C MET A 1 30.97 -3.07 3.59
N ALA A 2 31.06 -1.74 3.70
CA ALA A 2 30.34 -0.81 2.82
C ALA A 2 30.58 -1.05 1.30
N ASP A 3 31.83 -1.25 0.88
CA ASP A 3 32.16 -1.51 -0.53
C ASP A 3 31.62 -2.84 -1.05
N PHE A 4 31.63 -3.89 -0.22
CA PHE A 4 31.02 -5.16 -0.56
C PHE A 4 29.51 -4.98 -0.78
N CYS A 5 28.80 -4.37 0.19
CA CYS A 5 27.37 -4.11 0.07
C CYS A 5 27.02 -3.32 -1.20
N ARG A 6 27.76 -2.25 -1.53
CA ARG A 6 27.51 -1.45 -2.74
C ARG A 6 27.73 -2.24 -4.03
N ARG A 7 28.74 -3.11 -4.08
CA ARG A 7 29.08 -3.88 -5.28
C ARG A 7 28.18 -5.09 -5.51
N THR A 8 27.60 -5.64 -4.44
CA THR A 8 26.84 -6.90 -4.50
C THR A 8 25.36 -6.75 -4.19
N VAL A 9 24.88 -5.53 -3.90
CA VAL A 9 23.45 -5.30 -3.64
C VAL A 9 22.63 -5.74 -4.85
N SER A 10 21.53 -6.43 -4.57
CA SER A 10 20.49 -6.76 -5.54
C SER A 10 19.14 -6.46 -4.92
N THR A 11 18.11 -6.43 -5.75
CA THR A 11 16.74 -6.34 -5.27
C THR A 11 16.32 -7.65 -4.61
N ILE A 12 15.48 -7.53 -3.58
CA ILE A 12 14.72 -8.66 -3.02
C ILE A 12 13.31 -8.75 -3.62
N TRP A 13 13.04 -7.96 -4.67
CA TRP A 13 11.75 -7.87 -5.38
C TRP A 13 10.56 -7.41 -4.53
N HIS A 14 10.78 -6.84 -3.35
CA HIS A 14 9.76 -6.27 -2.47
C HIS A 14 9.70 -4.72 -2.55
N TYR A 15 9.74 -4.18 -3.76
CA TYR A 15 9.55 -2.74 -3.97
C TYR A 15 8.14 -2.31 -3.57
N HIS A 16 8.03 -1.10 -3.04
CA HIS A 16 6.80 -0.50 -2.51
C HIS A 16 6.92 1.03 -2.56
N GLY A 17 5.82 1.73 -2.25
CA GLY A 17 5.75 3.19 -2.34
C GLY A 17 5.36 3.73 -3.72
N GLY A 18 5.25 5.05 -3.83
CA GLY A 18 4.78 5.76 -5.03
C GLY A 18 3.43 6.45 -4.83
N CYS A 19 2.46 5.79 -4.21
CA CYS A 19 1.13 6.34 -3.88
C CYS A 19 0.90 6.38 -2.36
N VAL A 20 1.89 6.87 -1.62
CA VAL A 20 1.96 6.75 -0.16
C VAL A 20 0.77 7.44 0.53
N VAL A 21 0.24 6.80 1.59
CA VAL A 21 -0.78 7.38 2.47
C VAL A 21 -0.30 8.70 3.09
N GLY A 22 -1.15 9.72 3.06
CA GLY A 22 -0.83 11.08 3.52
C GLY A 22 -0.01 11.90 2.51
N LYS A 23 0.30 11.35 1.33
CA LYS A 23 0.95 12.07 0.22
C LYS A 23 0.09 12.06 -1.03
N VAL A 24 -0.31 10.87 -1.51
CA VAL A 24 -1.13 10.69 -2.72
C VAL A 24 -2.54 10.25 -2.38
N VAL A 25 -2.68 9.36 -1.39
CA VAL A 25 -3.97 8.88 -0.90
C VAL A 25 -4.22 9.26 0.56
N ASP A 26 -5.48 9.33 0.98
CA ASP A 26 -5.86 9.54 2.37
C ASP A 26 -5.82 8.23 3.20
N ARG A 27 -6.25 8.28 4.47
CA ARG A 27 -6.28 7.12 5.38
C ARG A 27 -7.30 6.06 5.00
N ASP A 28 -8.25 6.40 4.13
CA ASP A 28 -9.27 5.53 3.57
C ASP A 28 -8.94 5.11 2.13
N TYR A 29 -7.69 5.35 1.72
CA TYR A 29 -7.12 5.03 0.42
C TYR A 29 -7.73 5.78 -0.77
N HIS A 30 -8.47 6.87 -0.54
CA HIS A 30 -8.94 7.73 -1.62
C HIS A 30 -7.80 8.55 -2.20
N VAL A 31 -7.80 8.73 -3.52
CA VAL A 31 -6.86 9.63 -4.17
C VAL A 31 -7.24 11.07 -3.84
N ASN A 32 -6.28 11.84 -3.33
CA ASN A 32 -6.51 13.20 -2.88
C ASN A 32 -7.07 14.08 -4.03
N GLY A 33 -8.18 14.76 -3.78
CA GLY A 33 -8.81 15.66 -4.76
C GLY A 33 -9.59 14.96 -5.88
N ILE A 34 -9.68 13.62 -5.90
CA ILE A 34 -10.40 12.87 -6.94
C ILE A 34 -11.53 12.06 -6.32
N GLY A 35 -12.75 12.27 -6.82
CA GLY A 35 -13.92 11.49 -6.44
C GLY A 35 -13.88 10.06 -6.99
N ALA A 36 -14.45 9.12 -6.23
CA ALA A 36 -14.66 7.73 -6.66
C ALA A 36 -13.42 6.91 -7.07
N LEU A 37 -12.20 7.37 -6.73
CA LEU A 37 -10.95 6.68 -7.04
C LEU A 37 -10.18 6.31 -5.75
N ARG A 38 -9.69 5.07 -5.69
CA ARG A 38 -8.83 4.54 -4.61
C ARG A 38 -7.66 3.75 -5.17
N VAL A 39 -6.57 3.65 -4.41
CA VAL A 39 -5.42 2.78 -4.70
C VAL A 39 -5.16 1.87 -3.50
N VAL A 40 -5.14 0.55 -3.72
CA VAL A 40 -4.96 -0.46 -2.65
C VAL A 40 -3.98 -1.52 -3.11
N ASP A 41 -2.69 -1.23 -2.99
CA ASP A 41 -1.58 -2.14 -3.29
C ASP A 41 -0.32 -1.70 -2.51
N GLY A 42 0.84 -2.27 -2.86
CA GLY A 42 2.12 -1.98 -2.21
C GLY A 42 2.62 -0.55 -2.39
N SER A 43 2.09 0.20 -3.36
CA SER A 43 2.48 1.59 -3.58
C SER A 43 2.08 2.53 -2.44
N THR A 44 1.15 2.08 -1.59
CA THR A 44 0.59 2.87 -0.47
C THR A 44 1.47 2.87 0.78
N PHE A 45 2.46 1.97 0.86
CA PHE A 45 3.36 1.86 2.01
C PHE A 45 4.56 2.80 1.91
N SER A 46 4.96 3.41 3.02
CA SER A 46 6.24 4.11 3.16
C SER A 46 7.39 3.19 3.59
N VAL A 47 7.05 2.04 4.18
CA VAL A 47 8.00 1.02 4.66
C VAL A 47 7.39 -0.36 4.38
N SER A 48 8.21 -1.33 3.97
CA SER A 48 7.77 -2.71 3.71
C SER A 48 7.14 -3.33 4.96
N PRO A 49 5.92 -3.89 4.88
CA PRO A 49 5.33 -4.61 5.99
C PRO A 49 5.96 -6.00 6.14
N GLY A 50 6.88 -6.14 7.10
CA GLY A 50 7.58 -7.39 7.38
C GLY A 50 8.59 -7.79 6.29
N THR A 51 9.17 -8.99 6.44
CA THR A 51 10.21 -9.51 5.53
C THR A 51 9.65 -9.88 4.15
N ASN A 52 8.48 -10.51 4.11
CA ASN A 52 7.73 -10.81 2.89
C ASN A 52 6.33 -10.15 2.98
N PRO A 53 6.04 -9.14 2.15
CA PRO A 53 4.82 -8.33 2.28
C PRO A 53 3.57 -8.99 1.67
N GLN A 54 3.71 -10.14 1.00
CA GLN A 54 2.62 -10.74 0.22
C GLN A 54 1.35 -10.98 1.04
N ALA A 55 1.46 -11.56 2.23
CA ALA A 55 0.30 -11.84 3.08
C ALA A 55 -0.43 -10.55 3.49
N THR A 56 0.31 -9.50 3.84
CA THR A 56 -0.25 -8.20 4.20
C THR A 56 -0.95 -7.55 3.00
N LEU A 57 -0.35 -7.61 1.81
CA LEU A 57 -0.95 -7.08 0.57
C LEU A 57 -2.26 -7.78 0.23
N MET A 58 -2.29 -9.11 0.27
CA MET A 58 -3.50 -9.89 0.01
C MET A 58 -4.60 -9.58 1.04
N MET A 59 -4.23 -9.45 2.32
CA MET A 59 -5.14 -9.07 3.38
C MET A 59 -5.71 -7.66 3.15
N MET A 60 -4.88 -6.68 2.78
CA MET A 60 -5.31 -5.31 2.54
C MET A 60 -6.40 -5.21 1.48
N GLY A 61 -6.24 -5.92 0.36
CA GLY A 61 -7.25 -5.95 -0.70
C GLY A 61 -8.63 -6.37 -0.18
N ARG A 62 -8.68 -7.46 0.62
CA ARG A 62 -9.93 -7.90 1.26
C ARG A 62 -10.44 -6.90 2.30
N TYR A 63 -9.57 -6.40 3.17
CA TYR A 63 -9.92 -5.50 4.25
C TYR A 63 -10.59 -4.21 3.73
N VAL A 64 -9.97 -3.55 2.74
CA VAL A 64 -10.50 -2.31 2.17
C VAL A 64 -11.80 -2.58 1.40
N GLY A 65 -11.88 -3.70 0.66
CA GLY A 65 -13.12 -4.10 -0.01
C GLY A 65 -14.29 -4.29 0.96
N LEU A 66 -14.07 -4.95 2.09
CA LEU A 66 -15.10 -5.11 3.13
C LEU A 66 -15.47 -3.77 3.78
N LYS A 67 -14.50 -2.89 4.02
CA LYS A 67 -14.75 -1.54 4.54
C LYS A 67 -15.66 -0.75 3.59
N MET A 68 -15.36 -0.75 2.30
CA MET A 68 -16.17 -0.09 1.27
C MET A 68 -17.62 -0.61 1.24
N ILE A 69 -17.83 -1.91 1.39
CA ILE A 69 -19.18 -2.50 1.48
C ILE A 69 -19.92 -1.99 2.71
N ARG A 70 -19.27 -2.01 3.88
CA ARG A 70 -19.87 -1.52 5.14
C ARG A 70 -20.22 -0.04 5.06
N ASP A 71 -19.34 0.77 4.49
CA ASP A 71 -19.60 2.21 4.34
C ASP A 71 -20.81 2.44 3.45
N ARG A 72 -20.91 1.74 2.30
CA ARG A 72 -22.11 1.81 1.42
C ARG A 72 -23.40 1.38 2.12
N MET A 73 -23.33 0.40 3.02
CA MET A 73 -24.50 -0.05 3.79
C MET A 73 -24.96 0.99 4.82
N LYS A 74 -24.06 1.80 5.38
CA LYS A 74 -24.40 2.87 6.33
C LYS A 74 -25.05 4.10 5.67
N TYR A 75 -24.88 4.27 4.37
CA TYR A 75 -25.52 5.36 3.60
C TYR A 75 -26.97 5.03 3.19
N LYS A 76 -27.47 3.82 3.49
CA LYS A 76 -28.89 3.49 3.41
C LYS A 76 -29.55 3.74 4.76
#